data_AF-A0A829HCC0-F1
#
_entry.id   AF-A0A829HCC0-F1
#
_cell.length_a   1.000
_cell.length_b   1.000
_cell.length_c   1.000
_cell.angle_alpha   90.00
_cell.angle_beta   90.00
_cell.angle_gamma   90.00
#
_symmetry.space_group_name_H-M   'P 1'
#
loop_
_entity.id
_entity.type
_entity.pdbx_description
1 polymer ?
#
loop_
_entity_poly.entity_id
_entity_poly.type
_entity_poly.pdbx_seq_one_letter_code
_entity_poly.pdbx_strand_id
1 'polypeptide(L)'
;MDIRSLKQDAYNEIAKDRAQVLEKNRGYGIISLTVGGITYAIPLRSNLNHSNGFKTIPIKKGKQLFWNGLDYSKALVVKQEDIDTTTFRLRNQKEFDKIQVHKEKITSEFEEYVSSYIECVGKGTSTTDNRFKFCTLQYFHSELGLP
;
A
#
# COMPACT_ATOMS: atom_id res chain seq x y z
N MET A 1 4.36 -7.61 11.92
CA MET A 1 4.53 -6.88 10.66
C MET A 1 5.41 -5.72 10.99
N ASP A 2 6.62 -5.73 10.47
CA ASP A 2 7.54 -4.63 10.66
C ASP A 2 7.07 -3.44 9.84
N ILE A 3 7.29 -2.25 10.37
CA ILE A 3 7.05 -1.01 9.65
C ILE A 3 8.42 -0.42 9.32
N ARG A 4 8.68 -0.27 8.03
CA ARG A 4 9.94 0.20 7.47
C ARG A 4 9.69 1.38 6.55
N SER A 5 10.73 1.92 5.93
CA SER A 5 10.63 2.80 4.77
C SER A 5 11.20 2.09 3.54
N LEU A 6 10.91 2.60 2.36
CA LEU A 6 11.69 2.27 1.17
C LEU A 6 12.92 3.16 1.10
N LYS A 7 14.03 2.63 0.58
CA LYS A 7 15.21 3.43 0.24
C LYS A 7 14.80 4.50 -0.77
N GLN A 8 15.32 5.71 -0.61
CA GLN A 8 14.88 6.85 -1.42
C GLN A 8 15.14 6.64 -2.92
N ASP A 9 16.30 6.08 -3.28
CA ASP A 9 16.64 5.83 -4.69
C ASP A 9 15.73 4.77 -5.32
N ALA A 10 15.47 3.68 -4.60
CA ALA A 10 14.52 2.65 -5.05
C ALA A 10 13.11 3.23 -5.21
N TYR A 11 12.68 4.06 -4.26
CA TYR A 11 11.40 4.74 -4.34
C TYR A 11 11.31 5.67 -5.56
N ASN A 12 12.34 6.48 -5.80
CA ASN A 12 12.39 7.41 -6.92
C ASN A 12 12.31 6.69 -8.25
N GLU A 13 13.04 5.58 -8.40
CA GLU A 13 13.00 4.74 -9.60
C GLU A 13 11.60 4.12 -9.80
N ILE A 14 11.01 3.59 -8.73
CA ILE A 14 9.65 3.01 -8.77
C ILE A 14 8.59 4.06 -9.04
N ALA A 15 8.77 5.31 -8.61
CA ALA A 15 7.79 6.39 -8.78
C ALA A 15 7.92 7.12 -10.12
N LYS A 16 9.04 6.94 -10.83
CA LYS A 16 9.34 7.65 -12.07
C LYS A 16 8.25 7.41 -13.12
N ASP A 17 7.72 8.51 -13.67
CA ASP A 17 6.68 8.55 -14.70
C ASP A 17 5.37 7.80 -14.34
N ARG A 18 5.12 7.59 -13.03
CA ARG A 18 3.99 6.80 -12.52
C ARG A 18 3.06 7.66 -11.64
N ALA A 19 2.21 8.44 -12.28
CA ALA A 19 1.32 9.43 -11.66
C ALA A 19 0.42 8.93 -10.51
N GLN A 20 0.11 7.63 -10.44
CA GLN A 20 -0.68 7.07 -9.34
C GLN A 20 0.14 6.72 -8.09
N VAL A 21 1.47 6.72 -8.16
CA VAL A 21 2.37 6.52 -7.01
C VAL A 21 2.33 7.77 -6.11
N LEU A 22 2.46 7.58 -4.79
CA LEU A 22 2.27 8.66 -3.81
C LEU A 22 3.42 9.68 -3.80
N GLU A 23 3.28 10.81 -4.50
CA GLU A 23 4.27 11.89 -4.41
C GLU A 23 4.52 12.35 -2.96
N LYS A 24 5.75 12.12 -2.48
CA LYS A 24 6.17 12.45 -1.11
C LYS A 24 7.62 12.89 -1.09
N ASN A 25 7.86 14.13 -0.65
CA ASN A 25 9.21 14.66 -0.36
C ASN A 25 9.89 13.97 0.85
N ARG A 26 9.19 13.07 1.55
CA ARG A 26 9.72 12.30 2.67
C ARG A 26 9.24 10.86 2.55
N GLY A 27 10.12 9.89 2.82
CA GLY A 27 9.72 8.49 2.95
C GLY A 27 8.52 8.33 3.89
N TYR A 28 7.65 7.38 3.58
CA TYR A 28 6.52 7.00 4.42
C TYR A 28 6.72 5.59 4.96
N GLY A 29 6.09 5.31 6.10
CA GLY A 29 6.10 3.96 6.66
C GLY A 29 5.35 3.00 5.75
N ILE A 30 5.93 1.84 5.49
CA ILE A 30 5.34 0.74 4.75
C ILE A 30 5.30 -0.51 5.62
N ILE A 31 4.34 -1.39 5.35
CA ILE A 31 4.48 -2.81 5.69
C ILE A 31 4.85 -3.57 4.43
N SER A 32 5.63 -4.64 4.57
CA SER A 32 5.96 -5.55 3.48
C SER A 32 5.15 -6.84 3.61
N LEU A 33 4.49 -7.27 2.54
CA LEU A 33 3.79 -8.57 2.44
C LEU A 33 4.22 -9.30 1.17
N THR A 34 4.36 -10.62 1.25
CA THR A 34 4.63 -11.44 0.07
C THR A 34 3.37 -12.23 -0.28
N VAL A 35 2.86 -12.04 -1.50
CA VAL A 35 1.67 -12.71 -2.03
C VAL A 35 2.04 -13.33 -3.37
N GLY A 36 1.83 -14.64 -3.52
CA GLY A 36 2.17 -15.35 -4.77
C GLY A 36 3.65 -15.27 -5.17
N GLY A 37 4.57 -15.16 -4.21
CA GLY A 37 6.01 -15.00 -4.46
C GLY A 37 6.47 -13.59 -4.80
N ILE A 38 5.55 -12.61 -4.88
CA ILE A 38 5.85 -11.20 -5.14
C ILE A 38 5.79 -10.44 -3.82
N THR A 39 6.80 -9.61 -3.54
CA THR A 39 6.82 -8.76 -2.36
C THR A 39 6.24 -7.38 -2.67
N TYR A 40 5.31 -6.94 -1.81
CA TYR A 40 4.61 -5.68 -1.91
C TYR A 40 4.94 -4.78 -0.73
N ALA A 41 5.21 -3.51 -0.99
CA ALA A 41 5.28 -2.45 0.01
C ALA A 41 3.95 -1.69 0.04
N ILE A 42 3.22 -1.83 1.16
CA ILE A 42 1.92 -1.19 1.35
C ILE A 42 2.10 0.10 2.16
N PRO A 43 1.80 1.28 1.58
CA PRO A 43 1.94 2.57 2.25
C PRO A 43 1.00 2.75 3.43
N LEU A 44 1.52 3.34 4.51
CA LEU A 44 0.72 4.04 5.51
C LEU A 44 0.32 5.43 5.00
N ARG A 45 -0.96 5.76 5.21
CA ARG A 45 -1.57 7.02 4.80
C ARG A 45 -2.26 7.67 5.98
N SER A 46 -2.08 8.97 6.17
CA SER A 46 -2.73 9.73 7.24
C SER A 46 -4.15 10.20 6.91
N ASN A 47 -4.62 9.87 5.71
CA ASN A 47 -5.96 10.18 5.21
C ASN A 47 -6.38 9.11 4.19
N LEU A 48 -6.77 7.96 4.71
CA LEU A 48 -7.38 6.86 3.96
C LEU A 48 -8.90 7.08 3.90
N ASN A 49 -9.36 7.70 2.82
CA ASN A 49 -10.74 8.13 2.63
C ASN A 49 -11.57 7.21 1.72
N HIS A 50 -11.04 6.05 1.34
CA HIS A 50 -11.70 5.02 0.54
C HIS A 50 -11.67 3.65 1.24
N SER A 51 -12.32 2.65 0.63
CA SER A 51 -12.41 1.28 1.15
C SER A 51 -11.29 0.35 0.68
N ASN A 52 -10.45 0.79 -0.27
CA ASN A 52 -9.33 -0.02 -0.80
C ASN A 52 -8.12 -0.05 0.16
N GLY A 53 -8.34 -0.47 1.40
CA GLY A 53 -7.31 -0.42 2.44
C GLY A 53 -7.84 -0.73 3.85
N PHE A 54 -6.92 -0.85 4.80
CA PHE A 54 -7.24 -1.09 6.20
C PHE A 54 -7.12 0.17 7.05
N LYS A 55 -8.23 0.62 7.64
CA LYS A 55 -8.26 1.78 8.53
C LYS A 55 -7.72 1.44 9.91
N THR A 56 -6.68 2.16 10.32
CA THR A 56 -6.03 1.98 11.62
C THR A 56 -6.74 2.84 12.67
N ILE A 57 -6.37 4.11 12.79
CA ILE A 57 -6.87 5.00 13.86
C ILE A 57 -7.55 6.24 13.27
N PRO A 58 -8.60 6.74 13.96
CA PRO A 58 -9.18 8.02 13.61
C PRO A 58 -8.31 9.17 14.15
N ILE A 59 -8.12 10.21 13.35
CA ILE A 59 -7.43 11.45 13.71
C ILE A 59 -8.42 12.61 13.56
N LYS A 60 -8.68 13.33 14.66
CA LYS A 60 -9.45 14.58 14.62
C LYS A 60 -8.52 15.74 14.30
N LYS A 61 -8.87 16.56 13.31
CA LYS A 61 -8.19 17.83 13.02
C LYS A 61 -9.25 18.91 12.85
N GLY A 62 -9.39 19.77 13.86
CA GLY A 62 -10.52 20.70 13.95
C GLY A 62 -11.85 19.95 14.03
N LYS A 63 -12.81 20.32 13.17
CA LYS A 63 -14.13 19.67 13.07
C LYS A 63 -14.13 18.41 12.19
N GLN A 64 -13.03 18.11 11.50
CA GLN A 64 -12.94 17.00 10.55
C GLN A 64 -12.34 15.75 11.19
N LEU A 65 -12.87 14.59 10.80
CA LEU A 65 -12.37 13.27 11.17
C LEU A 65 -11.67 12.64 9.96
N PHE A 66 -10.40 12.31 10.12
CA PHE A 66 -9.59 11.60 9.15
C PHE A 66 -9.30 10.20 9.66
N TRP A 67 -9.02 9.28 8.75
CA TRP A 67 -8.57 7.94 9.11
C TRP A 67 -7.14 7.76 8.65
N ASN A 68 -6.28 7.32 9.56
CA ASN A 68 -5.04 6.70 9.13
C ASN A 68 -5.34 5.28 8.64
N GLY A 69 -4.44 4.73 7.83
CA GLY A 69 -4.55 3.35 7.40
C GLY A 69 -3.49 2.90 6.42
N LEU A 70 -3.56 1.62 6.08
CA LEU A 70 -2.80 0.99 5.01
C LEU A 70 -3.58 1.13 3.71
N ASP A 71 -2.96 1.70 2.68
CA ASP A 71 -3.60 1.98 1.40
C ASP A 71 -3.21 0.91 0.37
N TYR A 72 -4.07 -0.11 0.21
CA TYR A 72 -3.82 -1.22 -0.72
C TYR A 72 -3.78 -0.75 -2.18
N SER A 73 -4.54 0.29 -2.51
CA SER A 73 -4.54 0.87 -3.87
C SER A 73 -3.22 1.53 -4.25
N LYS A 74 -2.34 1.77 -3.29
CA LYS A 74 -1.03 2.40 -3.49
C LYS A 74 0.13 1.46 -3.18
N ALA A 75 -0.15 0.15 -3.10
CA ALA A 75 0.88 -0.87 -2.92
C ALA A 75 1.84 -0.93 -4.11
N LEU A 76 3.13 -1.06 -3.83
CA LEU A 76 4.20 -1.12 -4.82
C LEU A 76 4.81 -2.51 -4.82
N VAL A 77 5.14 -3.05 -5.99
CA VAL A 77 6.00 -4.24 -6.07
C VAL A 77 7.44 -3.80 -5.80
N VAL A 78 8.11 -4.49 -4.88
CA VAL A 78 9.47 -4.17 -4.43
C VAL A 78 10.28 -5.44 -4.24
N LYS A 79 11.60 -5.31 -4.27
CA LYS A 79 12.52 -6.34 -3.78
C LYS A 79 12.81 -6.12 -2.29
N GLN A 80 13.24 -7.19 -1.62
CA GLN A 80 13.64 -7.09 -0.21
C GLN A 80 14.78 -6.07 0.01
N GLU A 81 15.66 -5.92 -0.98
CA GLU A 81 16.79 -4.96 -0.96
C GLU A 81 16.36 -3.49 -1.09
N ASP A 82 15.16 -3.22 -1.60
CA ASP A 82 14.61 -1.87 -1.72
C ASP A 82 14.10 -1.33 -0.38
N ILE A 83 13.85 -2.22 0.57
CA ILE A 83 13.33 -1.90 1.89
C ILE A 83 14.49 -1.48 2.80
N ASP A 84 14.33 -0.34 3.46
CA ASP A 84 15.26 0.13 4.48
C ASP A 84 15.20 -0.80 5.69
N THR A 85 16.36 -1.21 6.20
CA THR A 85 16.45 -2.07 7.39
C THR A 85 16.11 -1.30 8.67
N THR A 86 16.11 0.03 8.64
CA THR A 86 15.79 0.89 9.76
C THR A 86 14.31 0.82 10.12
N THR A 87 14.01 0.68 11.42
CA THR A 87 12.62 0.67 11.89
C THR A 87 11.99 2.04 11.70
N PHE A 88 10.83 2.07 11.02
CA PHE A 88 10.05 3.28 10.90
C PHE A 88 9.14 3.45 12.11
N ARG A 89 9.45 4.42 12.97
CA ARG A 89 8.66 4.68 14.17
C ARG A 89 7.39 5.47 13.85
N LEU A 90 6.23 4.87 14.11
CA LEU A 90 4.97 5.59 14.03
C LEU A 90 4.84 6.64 15.12
N ARG A 91 4.15 7.74 14.79
CA ARG A 91 3.85 8.81 15.76
C ARG A 91 2.89 8.34 16.85
N ASN A 92 2.01 7.39 16.54
CA ASN A 92 1.00 6.89 17.47
C ASN A 92 1.18 5.38 17.68
N GLN A 93 1.53 4.97 18.89
CA GLN A 93 1.73 3.56 19.23
C GLN A 93 0.46 2.73 19.01
N LYS A 94 -0.74 3.30 19.25
CA LYS A 94 -2.02 2.60 19.04
C LYS A 94 -2.23 2.19 17.57
N GLU A 95 -1.65 2.95 16.64
CA GLU A 95 -1.69 2.58 15.22
C GLU A 95 -0.84 1.34 14.96
N PHE A 96 0.37 1.30 15.51
CA PHE A 96 1.25 0.14 15.43
C PHE A 96 0.58 -1.09 16.05
N ASP A 97 0.07 -0.96 17.28
CA ASP A 97 -0.56 -2.06 18.01
C ASP A 97 -1.76 -2.61 17.24
N LYS A 98 -2.59 -1.74 16.66
CA LYS A 98 -3.73 -2.17 15.85
C LYS A 98 -3.32 -2.95 14.61
N ILE A 99 -2.26 -2.52 13.92
CA ILE A 99 -1.67 -3.29 12.80
C ILE A 99 -1.18 -4.64 13.30
N GLN A 100 -0.50 -4.69 14.46
CA GLN A 100 0.02 -5.95 14.99
C GLN A 100 -1.08 -6.93 15.40
N VAL A 101 -2.20 -6.45 15.93
CA VAL A 101 -3.34 -7.30 16.31
C VAL A 101 -4.08 -7.85 15.10
N HIS A 102 -4.09 -7.12 13.98
CA HIS A 102 -4.88 -7.48 12.79
C HIS A 102 -4.02 -8.00 11.63
N LYS A 103 -2.81 -8.51 11.89
CA LYS A 103 -1.88 -8.98 10.85
C LYS A 103 -2.54 -9.95 9.87
N GLU A 104 -3.16 -11.01 10.39
CA GLU A 104 -3.79 -12.04 9.56
C GLU A 104 -4.91 -11.47 8.68
N LYS A 105 -5.74 -10.60 9.26
CA LYS A 105 -6.79 -9.90 8.53
C LYS A 105 -6.22 -9.01 7.42
N ILE A 106 -5.18 -8.22 7.73
CA ILE A 106 -4.52 -7.34 6.74
C ILE A 106 -3.93 -8.16 5.60
N THR A 107 -3.27 -9.29 5.91
CA THR A 107 -2.74 -10.19 4.88
C THR A 107 -3.86 -10.73 4.00
N SER A 108 -4.92 -11.30 4.58
CA SER A 108 -6.03 -11.88 3.84
C SER A 108 -6.77 -10.85 2.98
N GLU A 109 -7.06 -9.66 3.52
CA GLU A 109 -7.70 -8.57 2.75
C GLU A 109 -6.82 -8.10 1.60
N PHE A 110 -5.50 -8.05 1.80
CA PHE A 110 -4.57 -7.63 0.75
C PHE A 110 -4.42 -8.69 -0.35
N GLU A 111 -4.36 -9.98 0.01
CA GLU A 111 -4.40 -11.09 -0.95
C GLU A 111 -5.66 -11.06 -1.80
N GLU A 112 -6.82 -10.86 -1.17
CA GLU A 112 -8.10 -10.71 -1.87
C GLU A 112 -8.11 -9.48 -2.79
N TYR A 113 -7.54 -8.36 -2.34
CA TYR A 113 -7.41 -7.15 -3.14
C TYR A 113 -6.57 -7.37 -4.41
N VAL A 114 -5.42 -8.03 -4.30
CA VAL A 114 -4.55 -8.37 -5.45
C VAL A 114 -5.25 -9.34 -6.40
N SER A 115 -5.89 -10.39 -5.87
CA SER A 115 -6.65 -11.36 -6.68
C SER A 115 -7.78 -10.67 -7.46
N SER A 116 -8.54 -9.80 -6.78
CA SER A 116 -9.61 -9.02 -7.40
C SER A 116 -9.10 -8.08 -8.50
N TYR A 117 -7.90 -7.50 -8.32
CA TYR A 117 -7.26 -6.67 -9.34
C TYR A 117 -6.93 -7.48 -10.59
N ILE A 118 -6.26 -8.64 -10.42
CA ILE A 118 -5.91 -9.58 -11.50
C ILE A 118 -7.16 -10.00 -12.28
N GLU A 119 -8.23 -10.37 -11.58
CA GLU A 119 -9.50 -10.74 -12.20
C GLU A 119 -10.10 -9.57 -13.01
N CYS A 120 -10.05 -8.35 -12.48
CA CYS A 120 -10.54 -7.16 -13.18
C CYS A 120 -9.71 -6.82 -14.42
N VAL A 121 -8.40 -7.04 -14.40
CA VAL A 121 -7.55 -6.89 -15.59
C VAL A 121 -7.91 -7.95 -16.64
N GLY A 122 -8.07 -9.21 -16.23
CA GLY A 122 -8.49 -10.29 -17.13
C GLY A 122 -9.85 -10.06 -17.80
N LYS A 123 -10.75 -9.32 -17.14
CA LYS A 123 -12.05 -8.88 -17.69
C LYS A 123 -11.97 -7.59 -18.51
N GLY A 124 -10.84 -6.89 -18.51
CA GLY A 124 -10.66 -5.59 -19.17
C GLY A 124 -11.37 -4.42 -18.46
N THR A 125 -11.72 -4.56 -17.17
CA THR A 125 -12.50 -3.55 -16.42
C THR A 125 -11.68 -2.76 -15.40
N SER A 126 -10.38 -3.05 -15.25
CA SER A 126 -9.52 -2.40 -14.25
C SER A 126 -9.45 -0.87 -14.37
N THR A 127 -9.59 -0.33 -15.58
CA THR A 127 -9.55 1.12 -15.86
C THR A 127 -10.85 1.85 -15.51
N THR A 128 -11.97 1.13 -15.40
CA THR A 128 -13.30 1.70 -15.12
C THR A 128 -13.81 1.37 -13.71
N ASP A 129 -13.30 0.30 -13.11
CA ASP A 129 -13.62 -0.05 -11.72
C ASP A 129 -13.07 1.01 -10.76
N ASN A 130 -13.96 1.61 -9.96
CA ASN A 130 -13.59 2.64 -8.99
C ASN A 130 -12.58 2.17 -7.93
N ARG A 131 -12.48 0.86 -7.69
CA ARG A 131 -11.46 0.26 -6.82
C ARG A 131 -10.07 0.38 -7.41
N PHE A 132 -9.96 0.26 -8.74
CA PHE A 132 -8.69 0.01 -9.43
C PHE A 132 -8.24 1.11 -10.39
N LYS A 133 -9.13 2.03 -10.80
CA LYS A 133 -8.81 3.14 -11.72
C LYS A 133 -7.63 4.02 -11.32
N PHE A 134 -7.30 4.07 -10.03
CA PHE A 134 -6.16 4.82 -9.49
C PHE A 134 -5.15 3.91 -8.77
N CYS A 135 -5.23 2.60 -8.99
CA CYS A 135 -4.37 1.63 -8.35
C CYS A 135 -2.96 1.68 -8.95
N THR A 136 -1.93 1.52 -8.12
CA THR A 136 -0.54 1.45 -8.60
C THR A 136 -0.18 0.11 -9.22
N LEU A 137 -0.96 -0.95 -8.97
CA LEU A 137 -0.73 -2.28 -9.55
C LEU A 137 -0.72 -2.29 -11.09
N GLN A 138 -1.35 -1.29 -11.73
CA GLN A 138 -1.31 -1.12 -13.18
C GLN A 138 0.10 -0.94 -13.76
N TYR A 139 1.07 -0.53 -12.93
CA TYR A 139 2.45 -0.35 -13.36
C TYR A 139 3.30 -1.61 -13.23
N PHE A 140 2.74 -2.68 -12.68
CA PHE A 140 3.44 -3.92 -12.36
C PHE A 140 2.81 -5.14 -13.05
N HIS A 141 2.18 -4.94 -14.22
CA HIS A 141 1.56 -6.03 -14.96
C HIS A 141 2.55 -7.14 -15.32
N SER A 142 3.78 -6.78 -15.70
CA SER A 142 4.83 -7.75 -16.02
C SER A 142 5.17 -8.64 -14.82
N GLU A 143 5.32 -8.04 -13.63
CA GLU A 143 5.58 -8.78 -12.39
C GLU A 143 4.39 -9.63 -11.97
N LEU A 144 3.16 -9.15 -12.23
CA LEU A 144 1.91 -9.86 -11.96
C LEU A 144 1.54 -10.93 -13.01
N GLY A 145 2.29 -11.03 -14.11
CA GLY A 145 1.97 -11.96 -15.22
C GLY A 145 0.73 -11.57 -16.02
N LEU A 146 0.43 -10.28 -16.11
CA LEU A 146 -0.73 -9.69 -16.79
C LEU A 146 -0.35 -9.08 -18.14
N PRO A 147 -1.31 -9.00 -19.10
CA PRO A 147 -1.11 -8.35 -20.39
C PRO A 147 -0.95 -6.82 -20.29
#